data_AF-A0A934RHK0-F1
#
_entry.id   AF-A0A934RHK0-F1
#
_cell.length_a   1.000
_cell.length_b   1.000
_cell.length_c   1.000
_cell.angle_alpha   90.00
_cell.angle_beta   90.00
_cell.angle_gamma   90.00
#
_symmetry.space_group_name_H-M   'P 1'
#
loop_
_entity.id
_entity.type
_entity.pdbx_description
1 polymer ?
#
loop_
_entity_poly.entity_id
_entity_poly.type
_entity_poly.pdbx_seq_one_letter_code
_entity_poly.pdbx_strand_id
1 'polypeptide(L)'
;MDSSSKQDLAELLFLALYQDNHLSLEEDSMLQKALDALGWEPSEKTGPSVNKAFAAVREAHSSDEKKEAFFTERAARLKAGGHGSIALEWLGKVLASDGFEGGEAQFLLRAKRLLF
;
A
#
# COMPACT_ATOMS: atom_id res chain seq x y z
N MET A 1 -3.20 1.69 -15.83
CA MET A 1 -2.23 1.31 -14.80
C MET A 1 -1.84 -0.12 -15.09
N ASP A 2 -0.55 -0.36 -15.32
CA ASP A 2 0.00 -1.68 -15.67
C ASP A 2 -0.10 -2.65 -14.48
N SER A 3 -0.11 -3.96 -14.74
CA SER A 3 -0.19 -4.98 -13.70
C SER A 3 0.92 -4.85 -12.64
N SER A 4 2.12 -4.41 -13.05
CA SER A 4 3.23 -4.13 -12.13
C SER A 4 2.94 -2.95 -11.21
N SER A 5 2.43 -1.82 -11.74
CA SER A 5 2.10 -0.65 -10.92
C SER A 5 0.91 -0.91 -10.00
N LYS A 6 -0.07 -1.69 -10.45
CA LYS A 6 -1.17 -2.16 -9.59
C LYS A 6 -0.63 -2.96 -8.41
N GLN A 7 0.37 -3.82 -8.64
CA GLN A 7 1.03 -4.59 -7.60
C GLN A 7 1.87 -3.73 -6.67
N ASP A 8 2.64 -2.78 -7.21
CA ASP A 8 3.40 -1.82 -6.41
C ASP A 8 2.49 -1.04 -5.45
N LEU A 9 1.33 -0.61 -5.92
CA LEU A 9 0.37 0.10 -5.10
C LEU A 9 -0.28 -0.80 -4.04
N ALA A 10 -0.71 -2.01 -4.40
CA ALA A 10 -1.24 -2.96 -3.44
C ALA A 10 -0.22 -3.26 -2.33
N GLU A 11 1.04 -3.50 -2.68
CA GLU A 11 2.14 -3.70 -1.73
C GLU A 11 2.35 -2.49 -0.80
N LEU A 12 2.25 -1.26 -1.30
CA LEU A 12 2.32 -0.05 -0.47
C LEU A 12 1.13 0.07 0.49
N LEU A 13 -0.09 -0.27 0.05
CA LEU A 13 -1.28 -0.26 0.90
C LEU A 13 -1.13 -1.29 2.01
N PHE A 14 -0.71 -2.52 1.69
CA PHE A 14 -0.43 -3.55 2.68
C PHE A 14 0.67 -3.12 3.66
N LEU A 15 1.73 -2.47 3.20
CA LEU A 15 2.81 -1.99 4.06
C LEU A 15 2.34 -0.91 5.04
N ALA A 16 1.43 -0.05 4.61
CA ALA A 16 0.84 0.99 5.44
C ALA A 16 0.00 0.37 6.57
N LEU A 17 -0.86 -0.59 6.23
CA LEU A 17 -1.70 -1.33 7.18
C LEU A 17 -0.89 -2.19 8.15
N TYR A 18 0.21 -2.80 7.68
CA TYR A 18 1.08 -3.60 8.55
C TYR A 18 1.93 -2.74 9.50
N GLN A 19 1.93 -1.40 9.39
CA GLN A 19 2.64 -0.57 10.36
C GLN A 19 2.05 -0.71 11.77
N ASP A 20 0.73 -0.85 11.88
CA ASP A 20 0.07 -0.84 13.18
C ASP A 20 -0.10 -2.24 13.79
N ASN A 21 0.31 -3.31 13.09
CA ASN A 21 0.08 -4.72 13.47
C ASN A 21 -1.41 -5.08 13.73
N HIS A 22 -2.31 -4.12 13.58
CA HIS A 22 -3.75 -4.23 13.71
C HIS A 22 -4.36 -3.78 12.39
N LEU A 23 -5.21 -4.63 11.81
CA LEU A 23 -6.01 -4.29 10.64
C LEU A 23 -7.46 -4.23 11.09
N SER A 24 -8.03 -3.04 11.12
CA SER A 24 -9.43 -2.84 11.46
C SER A 24 -10.34 -3.27 10.31
N LEU A 25 -11.59 -3.59 10.63
CA LEU A 25 -12.60 -4.00 9.63
C LEU A 25 -12.87 -2.90 8.59
N GLU A 26 -12.77 -1.63 8.99
CA GLU A 26 -12.97 -0.48 8.09
C GLU A 26 -11.80 -0.34 7.11
N GLU A 27 -10.58 -0.53 7.58
CA GLU A 27 -9.36 -0.53 6.76
C GLU A 27 -9.35 -1.69 5.75
N ASP A 28 -9.72 -2.91 6.18
CA ASP A 28 -9.85 -4.06 5.28
C ASP A 28 -10.91 -3.78 4.20
N SER A 29 -12.05 -3.21 4.59
CA SER A 29 -13.11 -2.81 3.66
C SER A 29 -12.64 -1.75 2.65
N MET A 30 -11.86 -0.76 3.09
CA MET A 30 -11.28 0.26 2.20
C MET A 30 -10.17 -0.28 1.31
N LEU A 31 -9.35 -1.19 1.82
CA LEU A 31 -8.35 -1.92 1.03
C LEU A 31 -9.02 -2.74 -0.08
N GLN A 32 -10.09 -3.47 0.23
CA GLN A 32 -10.84 -4.23 -0.76
C GLN A 32 -11.41 -3.32 -1.86
N LYS A 33 -11.88 -2.12 -1.50
CA LYS A 33 -12.33 -1.09 -2.45
C LYS A 33 -11.18 -0.52 -3.28
N ALA A 34 -10.00 -0.32 -2.68
CA ALA A 34 -8.81 0.13 -3.40
C ALA A 34 -8.39 -0.90 -4.45
N LEU A 35 -8.34 -2.18 -4.07
CA LEU A 35 -8.04 -3.28 -4.99
C LEU A 35 -9.10 -3.37 -6.11
N ASP A 36 -10.37 -3.20 -5.78
CA ASP A 36 -11.47 -3.17 -6.75
C ASP A 36 -11.32 -2.03 -7.76
N ALA A 37 -11.05 -0.81 -7.28
CA ALA A 37 -10.87 0.36 -8.12
C ALA A 37 -9.60 0.29 -8.99
N LEU A 38 -8.59 -0.45 -8.54
CA LEU A 38 -7.40 -0.78 -9.34
C LEU A 38 -7.67 -1.86 -10.40
N GLY A 39 -8.89 -2.41 -10.41
CA GLY A 39 -9.32 -3.46 -11.32
C GLY A 39 -8.61 -4.78 -11.07
N TRP A 40 -8.43 -5.15 -9.79
CA TRP A 40 -8.07 -6.51 -9.40
C TRP A 40 -9.33 -7.37 -9.40
N GLU A 41 -9.28 -8.49 -10.12
CA GLU A 41 -10.39 -9.43 -10.10
C GLU A 41 -10.49 -10.11 -8.73
N PRO A 42 -11.71 -10.48 -8.26
CA PRO A 42 -11.87 -11.19 -6.99
C PRO A 42 -11.06 -12.49 -6.89
N SER A 43 -10.79 -13.13 -8.03
CA SER A 43 -9.90 -14.29 -8.20
C SER A 43 -8.42 -13.94 -7.96
N GLU A 44 -8.00 -12.72 -8.26
CA GLU A 44 -6.66 -12.21 -7.98
C GLU A 44 -6.53 -11.66 -6.57
N LYS A 45 -7.63 -11.14 -5.98
CA LYS A 45 -7.70 -10.66 -4.58
C LYS A 45 -7.41 -11.76 -3.55
N THR A 46 -7.70 -13.02 -3.87
CA THR A 46 -7.33 -14.21 -3.07
C THR A 46 -6.29 -15.09 -3.78
N GLY A 47 -5.81 -14.65 -4.93
CA GLY A 47 -4.89 -15.39 -5.78
C GLY A 47 -3.43 -15.36 -5.30
N PRO A 48 -2.52 -16.00 -6.06
CA PRO A 48 -1.09 -16.04 -5.74
C PRO A 48 -0.43 -14.65 -5.75
N SER A 49 -0.99 -13.68 -6.47
CA SER A 49 -0.45 -12.31 -6.58
C SER A 49 -0.60 -11.51 -5.28
N VAL A 50 -1.77 -11.55 -4.63
CA VAL A 50 -1.98 -10.93 -3.32
C VAL A 50 -1.17 -11.66 -2.24
N ASN A 51 -1.16 -13.00 -2.24
CA ASN A 51 -0.34 -13.76 -1.31
C ASN A 51 1.16 -13.43 -1.44
N LYS A 52 1.65 -13.22 -2.66
CA LYS A 52 3.04 -12.80 -2.91
C LYS A 52 3.30 -11.38 -2.42
N ALA A 53 2.37 -10.45 -2.62
CA ALA A 53 2.46 -9.10 -2.08
C ALA A 53 2.48 -9.12 -0.54
N PHE A 54 1.62 -9.91 0.09
CA PHE A 54 1.62 -10.13 1.55
C PHE A 54 2.93 -10.74 2.05
N ALA A 55 3.44 -11.77 1.37
CA ALA A 55 4.71 -12.39 1.74
C ALA A 55 5.86 -11.39 1.65
N ALA A 56 5.93 -10.61 0.57
CA ALA A 56 6.95 -9.58 0.37
C ALA A 56 6.87 -8.47 1.43
N VAL A 57 5.67 -8.00 1.76
CA VAL A 57 5.45 -6.99 2.82
C VAL A 57 5.83 -7.55 4.19
N ARG A 58 5.48 -8.80 4.49
CA ARG A 58 5.86 -9.47 5.75
C ARG A 58 7.38 -9.65 5.88
N GLU A 59 8.06 -10.03 4.80
CA GLU A 59 9.52 -10.11 4.77
C GLU A 59 10.17 -8.73 4.95
N ALA A 60 9.61 -7.69 4.31
CA ALA A 60 10.06 -6.32 4.48
C ALA A 60 9.83 -5.81 5.91
N HIS A 61 8.72 -6.20 6.55
CA HIS A 61 8.41 -5.87 7.94
C HIS A 61 9.37 -6.53 8.95
N SER A 62 10.19 -7.50 8.53
CA SER A 62 11.17 -8.14 9.41
C SER A 62 12.31 -7.21 9.86
N SER A 63 12.51 -6.05 9.21
CA SER A 63 13.54 -5.08 9.57
C SER A 63 13.19 -3.69 9.03
N ASP A 64 13.38 -2.64 9.84
CA ASP A 64 13.12 -1.25 9.43
C ASP A 64 13.88 -0.84 8.15
N GLU A 65 15.13 -1.29 7.98
CA GLU A 65 15.91 -1.03 6.76
C GLU A 65 15.26 -1.66 5.52
N LYS A 66 14.77 -2.91 5.63
CA LYS A 66 14.09 -3.59 4.51
C LYS A 66 12.75 -2.96 4.20
N LYS A 67 11.99 -2.58 5.25
CA LYS A 67 10.73 -1.87 5.15
C LYS A 67 10.91 -0.56 4.38
N GLU A 68 11.95 0.19 4.74
CA GLU A 68 12.27 1.47 4.13
C GLU A 68 12.76 1.35 2.68
N ALA A 69 13.62 0.37 2.39
CA ALA A 69 14.07 0.09 1.03
C ALA A 69 12.89 -0.32 0.13
N PHE A 70 12.03 -1.21 0.63
CA PHE A 70 10.84 -1.67 -0.08
C PHE A 70 9.86 -0.54 -0.36
N PHE A 71 9.58 0.30 0.65
CA PHE A 71 8.74 1.48 0.51
C PHE A 71 9.27 2.44 -0.56
N THR A 72 10.57 2.74 -0.51
CA THR A 72 11.23 3.67 -1.42
C THR A 72 11.23 3.16 -2.85
N GLU A 73 11.50 1.87 -3.06
CA GLU A 73 11.54 1.26 -4.38
C GLU A 73 10.16 1.26 -5.06
N ARG A 74 9.10 0.89 -4.32
CA ARG A 74 7.72 0.89 -4.83
C ARG A 74 7.21 2.30 -5.10
N ALA A 75 7.49 3.25 -4.21
CA ALA A 75 7.13 4.64 -4.42
C ALA A 75 7.86 5.23 -5.63
N ALA A 76 9.14 4.93 -5.82
CA ALA A 76 9.91 5.36 -6.99
C ALA A 76 9.35 4.79 -8.30
N ARG A 77 8.96 3.51 -8.33
CA ARG A 77 8.30 2.88 -9.49
C ARG A 77 6.96 3.55 -9.82
N LEU A 78 6.13 3.82 -8.82
CA LEU A 78 4.85 4.50 -9.01
C LEU A 78 5.03 5.95 -9.47
N LYS A 79 6.04 6.65 -8.95
CA LYS A 79 6.42 7.99 -9.41
C LYS A 79 6.86 7.96 -10.87
N ALA A 80 7.74 7.02 -11.25
CA ALA A 80 8.19 6.86 -12.62
C ALA A 80 7.04 6.52 -13.59
N GLY A 81 6.06 5.75 -13.14
CA GLY A 81 4.83 5.45 -13.88
C GLY A 81 3.79 6.59 -13.89
N GLY A 82 4.04 7.72 -13.23
CA GLY A 82 3.08 8.83 -13.14
C GLY A 82 1.85 8.53 -12.27
N HIS A 83 1.92 7.50 -11.43
CA HIS A 83 0.82 7.04 -10.58
C HIS A 83 0.90 7.54 -9.12
N GLY A 84 1.80 8.49 -8.84
CA GLY A 84 2.02 9.04 -7.50
C GLY A 84 0.76 9.61 -6.84
N SER A 85 -0.07 10.34 -7.60
CA SER A 85 -1.32 10.93 -7.09
C SER A 85 -2.35 9.88 -6.68
N ILE A 86 -2.53 8.84 -7.50
CA ILE A 86 -3.47 7.74 -7.22
C ILE A 86 -3.00 6.96 -5.99
N ALA A 87 -1.70 6.71 -5.90
CA ALA A 87 -1.12 6.00 -4.78
C ALA A 87 -1.32 6.75 -3.45
N LEU A 88 -1.05 8.07 -3.45
CA LEU A 88 -1.23 8.90 -2.27
C LEU A 88 -2.71 9.03 -1.88
N GLU A 89 -3.61 9.13 -2.86
CA GLU A 89 -5.05 9.21 -2.60
C GLU A 89 -5.57 7.94 -1.91
N TRP A 90 -5.21 6.76 -2.43
CA TRP A 90 -5.64 5.49 -1.83
C TRP A 90 -5.02 5.26 -0.46
N LEU A 91 -3.72 5.58 -0.29
CA LEU A 91 -3.09 5.54 1.02
C LEU A 91 -3.82 6.44 2.02
N GLY A 92 -4.19 7.66 1.60
CA GLY A 92 -4.94 8.59 2.45
C GLY A 92 -6.32 8.06 2.80
N LYS A 93 -7.05 7.46 1.85
CA LYS A 93 -8.39 6.90 2.09
C LYS A 93 -8.38 5.68 3.01
N VAL A 94 -7.38 4.82 2.86
CA VAL A 94 -7.25 3.59 3.67
C VAL A 94 -6.87 3.95 5.11
N LEU A 95 -5.82 4.76 5.31
CA LEU A 95 -5.37 5.17 6.65
C LEU A 95 -6.37 6.10 7.35
N ALA A 96 -7.04 6.99 6.62
CA ALA A 96 -8.09 7.82 7.21
C ALA A 96 -9.39 7.06 7.54
N SER A 97 -9.47 5.76 7.24
CA SER A 97 -10.71 5.00 7.34
C SER A 97 -11.12 4.71 8.78
N ASP A 98 -10.18 4.37 9.67
CA ASP A 98 -10.47 3.99 11.07
C ASP A 98 -10.22 5.14 12.07
N GLY A 99 -9.68 6.25 11.57
CA GLY A 99 -9.31 7.42 12.36
C GLY A 99 -7.81 7.65 12.35
N PHE A 100 -7.40 8.88 12.05
CA PHE A 100 -6.00 9.25 11.86
C PHE A 100 -5.18 9.10 13.15
N GLU A 101 -4.29 8.13 13.22
CA GLU A 101 -3.28 8.04 14.27
C GLU A 101 -1.98 8.77 13.87
N GLY A 102 -1.21 9.22 14.88
CA GLY A 102 -0.03 10.04 14.65
C GLY A 102 1.06 9.37 13.79
N GLY A 103 1.12 8.03 13.79
CA GLY A 103 2.03 7.24 12.96
C GLY A 103 1.66 7.26 11.47
N GLU A 104 0.37 7.18 11.17
CA GLU A 104 -0.16 7.15 9.80
C GLU A 104 0.04 8.49 9.08
N ALA A 105 -0.07 9.59 9.82
CA ALA A 105 0.23 10.92 9.29
C ALA A 105 1.69 11.04 8.84
N GLN A 106 2.63 10.47 9.61
CA GLN A 106 4.04 10.44 9.20
C GLN A 106 4.25 9.55 7.97
N PHE A 107 3.57 8.40 7.91
CA PHE A 107 3.62 7.52 6.75
C PHE A 107 3.15 8.22 5.48
N LEU A 108 1.99 8.89 5.53
CA LEU A 108 1.45 9.65 4.39
C LEU A 108 2.35 10.79 3.96
N LEU A 109 2.90 11.53 4.91
CA LEU A 109 3.80 12.63 4.61
C LEU A 109 5.12 12.14 3.99
N ARG A 110 5.57 10.94 4.37
CA ARG A 110 6.71 10.26 3.76
C ARG A 110 6.37 9.74 2.36
N ALA A 111 5.20 9.11 2.18
CA ALA A 111 4.71 8.64 0.88
C ALA A 111 4.62 9.79 -0.11
N LYS A 112 4.04 10.93 0.32
CA LYS A 112 3.95 12.14 -0.49
C LYS A 112 5.33 12.63 -0.96
N ARG A 113 6.36 12.58 -0.11
CA ARG A 113 7.73 12.99 -0.48
C ARG A 113 8.40 12.07 -1.49
N LEU A 114 8.02 10.80 -1.53
CA LEU A 114 8.63 9.82 -2.45
C LEU A 114 7.86 9.71 -3.77
N LEU A 115 6.55 9.94 -3.73
CA LEU A 115 5.66 9.86 -4.89
C LEU A 115 5.67 11.14 -5.75
N PHE A 116 6.19 12.26 -5.23
CA PHE A 116 6.31 13.56 -5.88
C PHE A 116 7.75 14.07 -5.82
#